data_AF-A0A0T9RS96-F1
#
_entry.id   AF-A0A0T9RS96-F1
#
_cell.length_a   1.000
_cell.length_b   1.000
_cell.length_c   1.000
_cell.angle_alpha   90.00
_cell.angle_beta   90.00
_cell.angle_gamma   90.00
#
_symmetry.space_group_name_H-M   'P 1'
#
loop_
_entity.id
_entity.type
_entity.pdbx_description
1 polymer ?
#
loop_
_entity_poly.entity_id
_entity_poly.type
_entity_poly.pdbx_seq_one_letter_code
_entity_poly.pdbx_strand_id
1 'polypeptide(L)'
;MLTTTQQTHILTLRGRQCSTAHITEGDNGLLYRISHCQVAFGDGEWIHFTGTGYLIRLNAWNHPVLRLRQLGLSKACRCLVTTLMKRHGLTYLHIDALGDVLPGFATFDW
;
A
#
# COMPACT_ATOMS: atom_id res chain seq x y z
N MET A 1 -42.27 -15.32 8.55
CA MET A 1 -40.88 -15.69 8.27
C MET A 1 -40.31 -14.65 7.32
N LEU A 2 -39.45 -13.76 7.79
CA LEU A 2 -38.82 -12.71 6.95
C LEU A 2 -37.47 -13.23 6.47
N THR A 3 -37.34 -13.48 5.18
CA THR A 3 -36.08 -13.82 4.52
C THR A 3 -35.24 -12.55 4.39
N THR A 4 -34.21 -12.41 5.22
CA THR A 4 -33.18 -11.38 5.05
C THR A 4 -32.31 -11.78 3.85
N THR A 5 -32.47 -11.08 2.73
CA THR A 5 -31.53 -11.11 1.62
C THR A 5 -30.17 -10.62 2.10
N GLN A 6 -29.19 -11.53 2.25
CA GLN A 6 -27.80 -11.14 2.42
C GLN A 6 -27.32 -10.44 1.16
N GLN A 7 -27.09 -9.14 1.25
CA GLN A 7 -26.49 -8.35 0.19
C GLN A 7 -25.02 -8.74 0.03
N THR A 8 -24.69 -9.47 -1.02
CA THR A 8 -23.31 -9.83 -1.37
C THR A 8 -22.59 -8.58 -1.86
N HIS A 9 -21.73 -7.99 -1.02
CA HIS A 9 -20.91 -6.85 -1.41
C HIS A 9 -19.74 -7.35 -2.27
N ILE A 10 -19.85 -7.29 -3.59
CA ILE A 10 -18.75 -7.63 -4.50
C ILE A 10 -17.67 -6.55 -4.39
N LEU A 11 -16.59 -6.84 -3.67
CA LEU A 11 -15.42 -5.97 -3.60
C LEU A 11 -14.60 -6.13 -4.88
N THR A 12 -14.61 -5.13 -5.75
CA THR A 12 -13.71 -5.11 -6.91
C THR A 12 -12.29 -4.80 -6.45
N LEU A 13 -11.39 -5.77 -6.59
CA LEU A 13 -9.97 -5.61 -6.29
C LEU A 13 -9.29 -4.91 -7.48
N ARG A 14 -8.84 -3.66 -7.30
CA ARG A 14 -8.06 -2.91 -8.28
C ARG A 14 -6.67 -2.63 -7.73
N GLY A 15 -5.64 -3.02 -8.45
CA GLY A 15 -4.30 -2.66 -8.02
C GLY A 15 -3.34 -2.45 -9.16
N ARG A 16 -2.18 -1.94 -8.77
CA ARG A 16 -1.11 -1.58 -9.67
C ARG A 16 0.21 -1.97 -9.04
N GLN A 17 1.13 -2.43 -9.88
CA GLN A 17 2.53 -2.64 -9.51
C GLN A 17 3.37 -1.41 -9.89
N CYS A 18 4.37 -1.08 -9.09
CA CYS A 18 5.40 -0.10 -9.41
C CYS A 18 6.74 -0.45 -8.74
N SER A 19 7.81 0.18 -9.20
CA SER A 19 9.17 -0.07 -8.71
C SER A 19 9.37 0.34 -7.25
N THR A 20 10.20 -0.39 -6.50
CA THR A 20 10.78 0.07 -5.21
C THR A 20 11.62 1.33 -5.36
N ALA A 21 12.06 1.69 -6.56
CA ALA A 21 12.74 2.96 -6.81
C ALA A 21 11.90 4.18 -6.37
N HIS A 22 10.58 4.06 -6.23
CA HIS A 22 9.71 5.18 -5.81
C HIS A 22 9.62 5.42 -4.30
N ILE A 23 10.24 4.58 -3.49
CA ILE A 23 10.33 4.76 -2.04
C ILE A 23 11.78 5.04 -1.65
N THR A 24 12.00 5.76 -0.56
CA THR A 24 13.36 6.00 -0.06
C THR A 24 13.90 4.75 0.65
N GLU A 25 15.22 4.68 0.86
CA GLU A 25 15.82 3.63 1.71
C GLU A 25 15.17 3.59 3.11
N GLY A 26 14.91 4.75 3.71
CA GLY A 26 14.22 4.84 5.00
C GLY A 26 12.79 4.32 4.97
N ASP A 27 12.05 4.58 3.88
CA ASP A 27 10.73 4.00 3.67
C ASP A 27 10.80 2.47 3.54
N ASN A 28 11.79 1.96 2.81
CA ASN A 28 12.02 0.52 2.63
C ASN A 28 12.31 -0.17 3.99
N GLY A 29 13.24 0.36 4.78
CA GLY A 29 13.55 -0.17 6.11
C GLY A 29 12.33 -0.14 7.06
N LEU A 30 11.51 0.92 6.98
CA LEU A 30 10.28 1.04 7.75
C LEU A 30 9.22 0.01 7.33
N LEU A 31 8.97 -0.13 6.02
CA LEU A 31 8.02 -1.12 5.48
C LEU A 31 8.49 -2.55 5.78
N TYR A 32 9.79 -2.83 5.70
CA TYR A 32 10.37 -4.10 6.10
C TYR A 32 10.05 -4.42 7.57
N ARG A 33 10.32 -3.49 8.48
CA ARG A 33 10.04 -3.68 9.91
C ARG A 33 8.54 -3.87 10.18
N ILE A 34 7.67 -3.07 9.58
CA ILE A 34 6.22 -3.15 9.80
C ILE A 34 5.65 -4.46 9.27
N SER A 35 6.03 -4.87 8.06
CA SER A 35 5.54 -6.09 7.43
C SER A 35 5.91 -7.38 8.16
N HIS A 36 6.97 -7.34 8.99
CA HIS A 36 7.39 -8.45 9.83
C HIS A 36 6.88 -8.33 11.29
N CYS A 37 6.19 -7.25 11.65
CA CYS A 37 5.65 -7.05 12.98
C CYS A 37 4.26 -7.69 13.10
N GLN A 38 4.21 -8.93 13.59
CA GLN A 38 2.97 -9.73 13.72
C GLN A 38 2.25 -9.52 15.06
N VAL A 39 2.13 -8.28 15.52
CA VAL A 39 1.27 -7.99 16.68
C VAL A 39 -0.19 -8.01 16.23
N ALA A 40 -1.05 -8.77 16.92
CA ALA A 40 -2.48 -8.83 16.62
C ALA A 40 -3.11 -7.42 16.69
N PHE A 41 -3.91 -7.06 15.69
CA PHE A 41 -4.49 -5.72 15.50
C PHE A 41 -3.47 -4.60 15.21
N GLY A 42 -2.26 -4.95 14.76
CA GLY A 42 -1.18 -4.01 14.42
C GLY A 42 -1.15 -3.58 12.95
N ASP A 43 -0.29 -2.60 12.66
CA ASP A 43 -0.11 -2.06 11.29
C ASP A 43 0.42 -3.10 10.27
N GLY A 44 0.85 -4.28 10.70
CA GLY A 44 1.28 -5.39 9.85
C GLY A 44 0.13 -6.12 9.12
N GLU A 45 -1.13 -5.89 9.49
CA GLU A 45 -2.28 -6.58 8.90
C GLU A 45 -2.61 -6.15 7.45
N TRP A 46 -2.01 -5.05 6.97
CA TRP A 46 -2.32 -4.47 5.66
C TRP A 46 -1.09 -4.12 4.82
N ILE A 47 0.12 -4.40 5.32
CA ILE A 47 1.39 -4.25 4.60
C ILE A 47 2.12 -5.58 4.68
N HIS A 48 2.31 -6.23 3.53
CA HIS A 48 2.89 -7.58 3.45
C HIS A 48 4.17 -7.55 2.63
N PHE A 49 5.23 -8.16 3.15
CA PHE A 49 6.46 -8.36 2.38
C PHE A 49 6.26 -9.45 1.34
N THR A 50 6.69 -9.20 0.10
CA THR A 50 6.53 -10.14 -1.04
C THR A 50 7.83 -10.87 -1.40
N GLY A 51 8.92 -10.64 -0.67
CA GLY A 51 10.26 -11.15 -0.99
C GLY A 51 11.13 -10.12 -1.72
N THR A 52 10.54 -9.38 -2.65
CA THR A 52 11.20 -8.35 -3.49
C THR A 52 10.63 -6.95 -3.28
N GLY A 53 9.69 -6.80 -2.35
CA GLY A 53 8.98 -5.55 -2.10
C GLY A 53 7.79 -5.72 -1.16
N TYR A 54 6.73 -4.94 -1.37
CA TYR A 54 5.59 -4.84 -0.45
C TYR A 54 4.24 -4.77 -1.17
N LEU A 55 3.27 -5.51 -0.65
CA LEU A 55 1.86 -5.36 -0.99
C LEU A 55 1.17 -4.55 0.10
N ILE A 56 0.55 -3.41 -0.29
CA ILE A 56 -0.16 -2.52 0.62
C ILE A 56 -1.66 -2.59 0.30
N ARG A 57 -2.48 -3.03 1.25
CA ARG A 57 -3.95 -3.07 1.16
C ARG A 57 -4.54 -1.71 1.52
N LEU A 58 -4.75 -0.87 0.51
CA LEU A 58 -5.23 0.50 0.68
C LEU A 58 -6.68 0.58 1.17
N ASN A 59 -7.47 -0.47 0.97
CA ASN A 59 -8.84 -0.58 1.48
C ASN A 59 -8.94 -1.15 2.90
N ALA A 60 -7.82 -1.46 3.57
CA ALA A 60 -7.84 -1.94 4.95
C ALA A 60 -8.21 -0.83 5.96
N TRP A 61 -8.05 0.43 5.57
CA TRP A 61 -8.36 1.60 6.40
C TRP A 61 -9.16 2.64 5.62
N ASN A 62 -10.00 3.41 6.30
CA ASN A 62 -10.74 4.54 5.70
C ASN A 62 -9.80 5.68 5.24
N HIS A 63 -8.66 5.85 5.91
CA HIS A 63 -7.70 6.91 5.64
C HIS A 63 -6.26 6.37 5.52
N PRO A 64 -5.95 5.54 4.50
CA PRO A 64 -4.68 4.82 4.41
C PRO A 64 -3.48 5.77 4.31
N VAL A 65 -3.60 6.88 3.60
CA VAL A 65 -2.52 7.87 3.47
C VAL A 65 -2.21 8.55 4.82
N LEU A 66 -3.22 8.80 5.65
CA LEU A 66 -3.02 9.35 6.99
C LEU A 66 -2.30 8.34 7.89
N ARG A 67 -2.66 7.05 7.78
CA ARG A 67 -1.95 5.96 8.46
C ARG A 67 -0.50 5.86 8.03
N LEU A 68 -0.21 5.90 6.73
CA LEU A 68 1.17 5.95 6.22
C LEU A 68 1.96 7.14 6.79
N ARG A 69 1.31 8.31 6.95
CA ARG A 69 1.94 9.47 7.60
C ARG A 69 2.26 9.21 9.07
N GLN A 70 1.34 8.61 9.82
CA GLN A 70 1.53 8.29 11.24
C GLN A 70 2.64 7.25 11.46
N LEU A 71 2.77 6.31 10.52
CA LEU A 71 3.84 5.31 10.51
C LEU A 71 5.23 5.92 10.26
N GLY A 72 5.30 7.10 9.64
CA GLY A 72 6.54 7.80 9.34
C GLY A 72 7.00 7.72 7.89
N LEU A 73 6.20 7.17 6.97
CA LEU A 73 6.55 7.11 5.55
C LEU A 73 6.79 8.51 4.99
N SER A 74 7.74 8.64 4.07
CA SER A 74 8.14 9.90 3.46
C SER A 74 7.00 10.59 2.72
N LYS A 75 7.16 11.90 2.47
CA LYS A 75 6.23 12.64 1.60
C LYS A 75 6.17 12.04 0.19
N ALA A 76 7.28 11.52 -0.33
CA ALA A 76 7.35 10.92 -1.66
C ALA A 76 6.49 9.66 -1.75
N CYS A 77 6.67 8.70 -0.83
CA CYS A 77 5.85 7.49 -0.76
C CYS A 77 4.36 7.82 -0.60
N ARG A 78 4.01 8.78 0.27
CA ARG A 78 2.59 9.18 0.45
C ARG A 78 2.01 9.85 -0.79
N CYS A 79 2.81 10.63 -1.52
CA CYS A 79 2.40 11.27 -2.78
C CYS A 79 2.13 10.22 -3.86
N LEU A 80 3.00 9.21 -3.99
CA LEU A 80 2.82 8.05 -4.86
C LEU A 80 1.47 7.37 -4.60
N VAL A 81 1.26 6.93 -3.36
CA VAL A 81 0.02 6.22 -2.96
C VAL A 81 -1.22 7.08 -3.22
N THR A 82 -1.21 8.34 -2.76
CA THR A 82 -2.37 9.24 -2.90
C THR A 82 -2.73 9.47 -4.37
N THR A 83 -1.73 9.68 -5.22
CA THR A 83 -1.95 9.95 -6.65
C THR A 83 -2.50 8.72 -7.36
N LEU A 84 -1.92 7.55 -7.11
CA LEU A 84 -2.37 6.30 -7.74
C LEU A 84 -3.77 5.92 -7.29
N MET A 85 -4.09 6.07 -5.99
CA MET A 85 -5.44 5.88 -5.47
C MET A 85 -6.47 6.77 -6.18
N LYS A 86 -6.19 8.08 -6.27
CA LYS A 86 -7.14 9.05 -6.84
C LYS A 86 -7.33 8.85 -8.35
N ARG A 87 -6.26 8.52 -9.08
CA ARG A 87 -6.33 8.37 -10.56
C ARG A 87 -6.96 7.05 -11.00
N HIS A 88 -6.77 5.97 -10.23
CA HIS A 88 -7.13 4.62 -10.69
C HIS A 88 -8.10 3.88 -9.75
N GLY A 89 -8.49 4.47 -8.62
CA GLY A 89 -9.38 3.84 -7.65
C GLY A 89 -8.77 2.56 -7.07
N LEU A 90 -7.47 2.57 -6.76
CA LEU A 90 -6.76 1.38 -6.29
C LEU A 90 -7.20 0.97 -4.88
N THR A 91 -7.39 -0.33 -4.70
CA THR A 91 -7.62 -1.00 -3.42
C THR A 91 -6.35 -1.70 -2.90
N TYR A 92 -5.36 -1.95 -3.77
CA TYR A 92 -4.01 -2.41 -3.38
C TYR A 92 -2.93 -1.77 -4.25
N LEU A 93 -1.73 -1.62 -3.68
CA LEU A 93 -0.52 -1.20 -4.37
C LEU A 93 0.57 -2.23 -4.11
N HIS A 94 1.21 -2.71 -5.17
CA HIS A 94 2.38 -3.58 -5.06
C HIS A 94 3.61 -2.76 -5.45
N ILE A 95 4.50 -2.54 -4.50
CA ILE A 95 5.80 -1.88 -4.72
C ILE A 95 6.82 -3.01 -4.79
N ASP A 96 7.46 -3.22 -5.93
CA ASP A 96 8.31 -4.39 -6.18
C ASP A 96 9.61 -3.99 -6.87
N ALA A 97 10.72 -4.67 -6.55
CA ALA A 97 12.00 -4.41 -7.20
C ALA A 97 11.96 -4.60 -8.72
N LEU A 98 11.07 -5.48 -9.23
CA LEU A 98 10.86 -5.72 -10.65
C LEU A 98 9.69 -4.91 -11.23
N GLY A 99 9.11 -3.99 -10.45
CA GLY A 99 8.01 -3.14 -10.91
C GLY A 99 8.45 -2.01 -11.84
N ASP A 100 7.50 -1.51 -12.62
CA ASP A 100 7.75 -0.39 -13.53
C ASP A 100 8.04 0.90 -12.78
N VAL A 101 9.02 1.67 -13.28
CA VAL A 101 9.23 3.06 -12.87
C VAL A 101 8.16 3.93 -13.52
N LEU A 102 7.25 4.46 -12.71
CA LEU A 102 6.14 5.29 -13.13
C LEU A 102 6.60 6.74 -13.39
N PRO A 103 6.22 7.34 -14.52
CA PRO A 103 6.57 8.72 -14.83
C PRO A 103 5.88 9.70 -13.89
N GLY A 104 6.56 10.80 -13.57
CA GLY A 104 6.01 11.89 -12.74
C GLY A 104 6.06 11.63 -11.23
N PHE A 105 6.75 10.56 -10.80
CA PHE A 105 7.06 10.29 -9.40
C PHE A 105 8.56 10.37 -9.16
N ALA A 106 8.94 10.73 -7.93
CA ALA A 106 10.34 10.70 -7.54
C ALA A 106 10.88 9.27 -7.59
N THR A 107 12.16 9.14 -7.92
CA THR A 107 12.92 7.91 -7.82
C THR A 107 14.13 8.13 -6.92
N PHE A 108 14.56 7.07 -6.25
CA PHE A 108 15.70 7.05 -5.35
C PHE A 108 16.60 5.89 -5.74
N ASP A 109 17.91 6.10 -5.61
CA ASP A 109 18.94 5.12 -5.91
C ASP A 109 19.52 4.64 -4.57
N TRP A 110 19.20 3.40 -4.19
CA TRP A 110 19.61 2.73 -2.96
C TRP A 110 19.54 1.21 -3.12
#